data_AF-A0A7S0F365-F1
#
_entry.id   AF-A0A7S0F365-F1
#
_cell.length_a   1.000
_cell.length_b   1.000
_cell.length_c   1.000
_cell.angle_alpha   90.00
_cell.angle_beta   90.00
_cell.angle_gamma   90.00
#
_symmetry.space_group_name_H-M   'P 1'
#
loop_
_entity.id
_entity.type
_entity.pdbx_description
1 polymer ?
#
loop_
_entity_poly.entity_id
_entity_poly.type
_entity_poly.pdbx_seq_one_letter_code
_entity_poly.pdbx_strand_id
1 'polypeptide(L)'
;SRMGGSDQAANGADSNQDNLDKQCRICHSAEGEMFSPCLCRGSGRWVHRSCLQEWRVKSDRNDSYHTCELCKFRYRVTFATWAKLLNNGFIQICITLSFVWSTIFAGMLAWELLA
;
A
#
# COMPACT_ATOMS: atom_id res chain seq x y z
N SER A 1 30.60 44.68 27.75
CA SER A 1 31.70 43.72 28.00
C SER A 1 31.15 42.34 27.74
N ARG A 2 31.52 41.67 26.63
CA ARG A 2 32.43 40.49 26.60
C ARG A 2 32.21 39.51 27.77
N MET A 3 32.13 38.18 27.65
CA MET A 3 32.14 37.15 26.60
C MET A 3 32.03 35.81 27.39
N GLY A 4 31.63 34.72 26.74
CA GLY A 4 31.85 33.33 27.21
C GLY A 4 30.57 32.50 27.13
N GLY A 5 30.35 31.57 26.20
CA GLY A 5 31.32 30.71 25.52
C GLY A 5 31.54 29.45 26.36
N SER A 6 30.73 28.42 26.13
CA SER A 6 31.09 27.04 26.47
C SER A 6 30.72 26.15 25.29
N ASP A 7 31.77 25.86 24.53
CA ASP A 7 31.82 24.83 23.52
C ASP A 7 31.55 23.47 24.17
N GLN A 8 30.60 22.73 23.64
CA GLN A 8 30.56 21.28 23.76
C GLN A 8 30.46 20.71 22.35
N ALA A 9 31.62 20.68 21.69
CA ALA A 9 31.88 19.74 20.62
C ALA A 9 32.16 18.37 21.26
N ALA A 10 31.16 17.48 21.23
CA ALA A 10 31.37 16.05 21.42
C ALA A 10 31.01 15.35 20.10
N ASN A 11 32.06 14.87 19.44
CA ASN A 11 31.98 13.97 18.31
C ASN A 11 31.25 12.68 18.72
N GLY A 12 30.21 12.33 17.98
CA GLY A 12 29.57 11.03 18.02
C GLY A 12 28.72 10.88 16.78
N ALA A 13 29.19 10.10 15.82
CA ALA A 13 28.39 9.67 14.69
C ALA A 13 27.10 9.01 15.22
N ASP A 14 25.96 9.66 15.01
CA ASP A 14 24.67 9.02 15.23
C ASP A 14 23.70 9.39 14.11
N SER A 15 24.03 8.91 12.90
CA SER A 15 23.04 8.71 11.84
C SER A 15 22.08 7.54 12.15
N ASN A 16 21.84 7.24 13.43
CA ASN A 16 20.88 6.25 13.93
C ASN A 16 19.74 6.90 14.75
N GLN A 17 19.80 8.20 15.03
CA GLN A 17 18.77 8.90 15.80
C GLN A 17 17.47 9.14 15.00
N ASP A 18 17.54 9.11 13.67
CA ASP A 18 16.41 9.19 12.75
C ASP A 18 15.62 7.86 12.58
N ASN A 19 16.06 6.80 13.27
CA ASN A 19 15.30 5.55 13.47
C ASN A 19 14.62 5.43 14.84
N LEU A 20 14.97 6.27 15.82
CA LEU A 20 14.44 6.16 17.19
C LEU A 20 12.94 6.53 17.28
N ASP A 21 12.46 7.36 16.37
CA ASP A 21 11.09 7.91 16.36
C ASP A 21 10.12 7.20 15.41
N LYS A 22 10.54 6.11 14.75
CA LYS A 22 9.69 5.30 13.87
C LYS A 22 9.23 4.05 14.59
N GLN A 23 8.34 4.22 15.56
CA GLN A 23 7.75 3.11 16.29
C GLN A 23 6.34 2.82 15.77
N CYS A 24 5.99 1.53 15.71
CA CYS A 24 4.63 1.14 15.34
C CYS A 24 3.62 1.65 16.38
N ARG A 25 2.61 2.42 15.98
CA ARG A 25 1.59 2.94 16.92
C ARG A 25 0.72 1.87 17.63
N ILE A 26 0.80 0.61 17.20
CA ILE A 26 -0.04 -0.49 17.72
C ILE A 26 0.74 -1.36 18.69
N CYS A 27 1.96 -1.77 18.33
CA CYS A 27 2.80 -2.64 19.16
C CYS A 27 3.99 -1.91 19.81
N HIS A 28 4.18 -0.62 19.51
CA HIS A 28 5.26 0.23 20.02
C HIS A 28 6.68 -0.28 19.76
N SER A 29 6.85 -1.22 18.82
CA SER A 29 8.16 -1.74 18.39
C SER A 29 8.62 -1.09 17.08
N ALA A 30 9.94 -0.96 16.92
CA ALA A 30 10.66 -0.54 15.70
C ALA A 30 11.05 -1.71 14.78
N GLU A 31 10.79 -2.96 15.19
CA GLU A 31 11.25 -4.16 14.51
C GLU A 31 10.27 -4.64 13.42
N GLY A 32 10.69 -4.54 12.15
CA GLY A 32 9.98 -5.14 11.01
C GLY A 32 9.70 -4.16 9.87
N GLU A 33 9.01 -4.64 8.84
CA GLU A 33 8.61 -3.80 7.71
C GLU A 33 7.45 -2.87 8.11
N MET A 34 7.75 -1.59 8.20
CA MET A 34 6.79 -0.53 8.52
C MET A 34 6.43 0.25 7.28
N PHE A 35 5.17 0.63 7.17
CA PHE A 35 4.70 1.52 6.12
C PHE A 35 3.76 2.56 6.69
N SER A 36 3.60 3.67 5.97
CA SER A 36 2.64 4.70 6.33
C SER A 36 1.37 4.55 5.49
N PRO A 37 0.28 3.97 6.04
CA PRO A 37 -0.96 3.86 5.29
C PRO A 37 -1.58 5.24 5.06
N CYS A 38 -1.36 6.20 5.98
CA CYS A 38 -2.02 7.50 6.00
C CYS A 38 -1.02 8.69 5.92
N LEU A 39 -1.55 9.88 5.63
CA LEU A 39 -0.80 11.14 5.64
C LEU A 39 -0.66 11.77 7.03
N CYS A 40 -0.78 10.97 8.11
CA CYS A 40 -0.53 11.49 9.46
C CYS A 40 0.90 12.07 9.56
N ARG A 41 1.04 13.18 10.26
CA ARG A 41 2.35 13.76 10.62
C ARG A 41 2.88 13.09 11.88
N GLY A 42 4.20 12.98 12.01
CA GLY A 42 4.88 12.41 13.18
C GLY A 42 4.94 10.88 13.22
N SER A 43 5.17 10.31 14.41
CA SER A 43 5.34 8.87 14.64
C SER A 43 4.05 8.05 14.45
N GLY A 44 2.88 8.67 14.63
CA GLY A 44 1.57 8.02 14.49
C GLY A 44 1.21 7.55 13.08
N ARG A 45 2.06 7.79 12.08
CA ARG A 45 1.90 7.28 10.70
C ARG A 45 2.48 5.88 10.50
N TRP A 46 3.40 5.43 11.36
CA TRP A 46 4.13 4.19 11.15
C TRP A 46 3.40 2.99 11.76
N VAL A 47 3.14 1.98 10.95
CA VAL A 47 2.47 0.75 11.39
C VAL A 47 3.07 -0.46 10.67
N HIS A 48 3.20 -1.59 11.37
CA HIS A 48 3.51 -2.87 10.75
C HIS A 48 2.34 -3.42 9.94
N ARG A 49 2.65 -4.18 8.89
CA ARG A 49 1.64 -4.88 8.07
C ARG A 49 0.79 -5.85 8.87
N SER A 50 1.43 -6.66 9.73
CA SER A 50 0.76 -7.62 10.62
C SER A 50 -0.12 -6.92 11.65
N CYS A 51 0.42 -5.94 12.37
CA CYS A 51 -0.32 -5.20 13.39
C CYS A 51 -1.53 -4.47 12.80
N LEU A 52 -1.40 -3.87 11.61
CA LEU A 52 -2.51 -3.21 10.95
C LEU A 52 -3.59 -4.21 10.50
N GLN A 53 -3.20 -5.38 10.00
CA GLN A 53 -4.13 -6.42 9.57
C GLN A 53 -4.91 -6.98 10.77
N GLU A 54 -4.23 -7.32 11.87
CA GLU A 54 -4.87 -7.77 13.09
C GLU A 54 -5.79 -6.71 13.69
N TRP A 55 -5.35 -5.45 13.69
CA TRP A 55 -6.15 -4.34 14.18
C TRP A 55 -7.42 -4.16 13.35
N ARG A 56 -7.35 -4.30 12.01
CA ARG A 56 -8.53 -4.28 11.13
C ARG A 56 -9.48 -5.44 11.40
N VAL A 57 -8.96 -6.63 11.68
CA VAL A 57 -9.78 -7.83 12.00
C VAL A 57 -10.44 -7.70 13.37
N LYS A 58 -9.75 -7.13 14.36
CA LYS A 58 -10.28 -6.88 15.70
C LYS A 58 -11.23 -5.67 15.75
N SER A 59 -11.08 -4.71 14.85
CA SER A 59 -11.95 -3.54 14.79
C SER A 59 -13.28 -3.88 14.11
N ASP A 60 -14.33 -4.04 14.90
CA ASP A 60 -15.73 -4.27 14.46
C ASP A 60 -16.37 -3.04 13.74
N ARG A 61 -15.56 -2.04 13.36
CA ARG A 61 -16.01 -0.81 12.70
C ARG A 61 -15.48 -0.76 11.27
N ASN A 62 -16.37 -1.03 10.31
CA ASN A 62 -16.15 -0.99 8.86
C ASN A 62 -15.56 0.34 8.32
N ASP A 63 -15.62 1.43 9.09
CA ASP A 63 -15.12 2.76 8.70
C ASP A 63 -13.58 2.88 8.85
N SER A 64 -12.99 2.12 9.78
CA SER A 64 -11.54 2.08 10.03
C SER A 64 -10.74 1.44 8.87
N TYR A 65 -11.41 0.71 7.98
CA TYR A 65 -10.80 0.09 6.80
C TYR A 65 -10.53 1.10 5.67
N HIS A 66 -11.35 2.14 5.58
CA HIS A 66 -11.34 3.11 4.48
C HIS A 66 -10.84 4.49 4.88
N THR A 67 -10.82 4.78 6.18
CA THR A 67 -10.53 6.11 6.71
C THR A 67 -9.54 5.98 7.88
N CYS A 68 -8.48 6.79 7.88
CA CYS A 68 -7.62 6.87 9.06
C CYS A 68 -8.35 7.54 10.22
N GLU A 69 -8.39 6.91 11.40
CA GLU A 69 -9.07 7.46 12.58
C GLU A 69 -8.41 8.73 13.17
N LEU A 70 -7.11 8.95 12.88
CA LEU A 70 -6.36 10.12 13.38
C LEU A 70 -6.46 11.33 12.44
N CYS A 71 -6.36 11.13 11.11
CA CYS A 71 -6.37 12.24 10.16
C CYS A 71 -7.64 12.34 9.31
N LYS A 72 -8.60 11.41 9.49
CA LYS A 72 -9.82 11.27 8.69
C LYS A 72 -9.61 11.24 7.17
N PHE A 73 -8.38 10.97 6.73
CA PHE A 73 -8.05 10.87 5.32
C PHE A 73 -8.59 9.54 4.79
N ARG A 74 -9.45 9.60 3.77
CA ARG A 74 -9.86 8.39 3.03
C ARG A 74 -8.66 7.86 2.28
N TYR A 75 -8.29 6.62 2.52
CA TYR A 75 -7.28 5.94 1.72
C TYR A 75 -7.74 6.00 0.26
N ARG A 76 -7.03 6.75 -0.59
CA ARG A 76 -7.27 6.72 -2.03
C ARG A 76 -6.74 5.39 -2.55
N VAL A 77 -7.55 4.34 -2.46
CA VAL A 77 -7.38 3.11 -3.23
C VAL A 77 -7.71 3.41 -4.70
N THR A 78 -6.83 4.18 -5.35
CA THR A 78 -6.94 4.54 -6.78
C THR A 78 -6.81 3.33 -7.71
N PHE A 79 -6.42 2.17 -7.20
CA PHE A 79 -6.25 0.94 -7.98
C PHE A 79 -7.39 -0.07 -7.82
N ALA A 80 -8.34 0.13 -6.90
CA ALA A 80 -9.40 -0.86 -6.63
C ALA A 80 -10.60 -0.78 -7.60
N THR A 81 -10.75 0.33 -8.31
CA THR A 81 -11.87 0.49 -9.28
C THR A 81 -11.65 -0.40 -10.50
N TRP A 82 -10.42 -0.46 -11.02
CA TRP A 82 -10.05 -1.32 -12.15
C TRP A 82 -10.13 -2.81 -11.79
N ALA A 83 -9.70 -3.19 -10.57
CA ALA A 83 -9.77 -4.58 -10.11
C ALA A 83 -11.21 -5.10 -9.99
N LYS A 84 -12.17 -4.25 -9.57
CA LYS A 84 -13.59 -4.62 -9.55
C LYS A 84 -14.20 -4.69 -10.95
N LEU A 85 -13.77 -3.81 -11.85
CA LEU A 85 -14.26 -3.82 -13.23
C LEU A 85 -13.78 -5.07 -13.97
N LEU A 86 -12.52 -5.45 -13.80
CA LEU A 86 -11.91 -6.63 -14.44
C LEU A 86 -12.39 -7.98 -13.85
N ASN A 87 -12.98 -8.00 -12.66
CA ASN A 87 -13.56 -9.21 -12.06
C ASN A 87 -15.03 -9.45 -12.48
N ASN A 88 -15.54 -8.70 -13.45
CA ASN A 88 -16.85 -9.00 -14.03
C ASN A 88 -16.75 -10.25 -14.91
N GLY A 89 -17.54 -11.27 -14.60
CA GLY A 89 -17.64 -12.48 -15.43
C GLY A 89 -17.98 -12.19 -16.90
N PHE A 90 -18.68 -11.09 -17.16
CA PHE A 90 -18.94 -10.60 -18.52
C PHE A 90 -17.66 -10.28 -19.29
N ILE A 91 -16.68 -9.63 -18.65
CA ILE A 91 -15.40 -9.28 -19.30
C ILE A 91 -14.60 -10.55 -19.61
N GLN A 92 -14.61 -11.52 -18.70
CA GLN A 92 -13.98 -12.82 -18.95
C GLN A 92 -14.62 -13.53 -20.15
N ILE A 93 -15.96 -13.56 -20.22
CA ILE A 93 -16.70 -14.16 -21.34
C ILE A 93 -16.33 -13.45 -22.65
N CYS A 94 -16.34 -12.12 -22.69
CA CYS A 94 -15.96 -11.37 -23.90
C CYS A 94 -14.53 -11.68 -24.37
N ILE A 95 -13.56 -11.75 -23.46
CA ILE A 95 -12.16 -12.10 -23.80
C ILE A 95 -12.12 -13.52 -24.38
N THR A 96 -12.72 -14.50 -23.70
CA THR A 96 -12.70 -15.90 -24.18
C THR A 96 -13.38 -16.04 -25.55
N LEU A 97 -14.50 -15.36 -25.79
CA LEU A 97 -15.19 -15.37 -27.08
C LEU A 97 -14.33 -14.75 -28.18
N SER A 98 -13.64 -13.64 -27.91
CA SER A 98 -12.74 -13.02 -28.88
C SER A 98 -11.56 -13.93 -29.26
N PHE A 99 -10.98 -14.64 -28.28
CA PHE A 99 -9.89 -15.57 -28.53
C PHE A 99 -10.36 -16.80 -29.32
N VAL A 100 -11.48 -17.40 -28.92
CA VAL A 100 -12.06 -18.55 -29.61
C VAL A 100 -12.42 -18.17 -31.05
N TRP A 101 -13.03 -17.01 -31.27
CA TRP A 101 -13.40 -16.57 -32.60
C TRP A 101 -12.18 -16.31 -33.49
N SER A 102 -11.13 -15.71 -32.95
CA SER A 102 -9.87 -15.48 -33.67
C SER A 102 -9.18 -16.79 -34.08
N THR A 103 -9.14 -17.79 -33.19
CA THR A 103 -8.54 -19.10 -33.50
C THR A 103 -9.33 -19.88 -34.55
N ILE A 104 -10.67 -19.85 -34.49
CA ILE A 104 -11.54 -20.48 -35.48
C ILE A 104 -11.38 -19.78 -36.84
N PHE A 105 -11.36 -18.45 -36.84
CA PHE A 105 -11.22 -17.66 -38.05
C PHE A 105 -9.85 -17.86 -38.71
N ALA A 106 -8.77 -17.84 -37.94
CA ALA A 106 -7.43 -18.11 -38.44
C ALA A 106 -7.28 -19.55 -38.96
N GLY A 107 -7.88 -20.54 -38.28
CA GLY A 107 -7.88 -21.93 -38.74
C GLY A 107 -8.65 -22.10 -40.05
N MET A 108 -9.80 -21.44 -40.19
CA MET A 108 -10.59 -21.44 -41.42
C MET A 108 -9.84 -20.79 -42.59
N LEU A 109 -9.16 -19.66 -42.34
CA LEU A 109 -8.31 -19.00 -43.34
C LEU A 109 -7.10 -19.85 -43.74
N ALA A 110 -6.47 -20.54 -42.80
CA ALA A 110 -5.33 -21.42 -43.10
C ALA A 110 -5.76 -22.65 -43.91
N TRP A 111 -6.96 -23.20 -43.66
CA TRP A 111 -7.52 -24.32 -44.40
C TRP A 111 -7.83 -23.95 -45.86
N GLU A 112 -8.44 -22.78 -46.08
CA GLU A 112 -8.78 -22.27 -47.42
C GLU A 112 -7.54 -21.99 -48.28
N LEU A 113 -6.41 -21.62 -47.66
CA LEU A 113 -5.15 -21.39 -48.38
C LEU A 113 -4.38 -22.68 -48.73
N LEU A 114 -4.78 -23.83 -48.17
CA LEU A 114 -4.11 -25.11 -48.37
C LEU A 114 -4.92 -26.10 -49.23
N ALA A 115 -6.16 -25.75 -49.59
CA ALA A 115 -7.08 -26.50 -50.45
C ALA A 115 -7.10 -25.94 -51.88
#